data_AF-A0A838QI54-F1
#
_entry.id   AF-A0A838QI54-F1
#
_cell.length_a   1.000
_cell.length_b   1.000
_cell.length_c   1.000
_cell.angle_alpha   90.00
_cell.angle_beta   90.00
_cell.angle_gamma   90.00
#
_symmetry.space_group_name_H-M   'P 1'
#
loop_
_entity.id
_entity.type
_entity.pdbx_description
1 polymer ?
#
loop_
_entity_poly.entity_id
_entity_poly.type
_entity_poly.pdbx_seq_one_letter_code
_entity_poly.pdbx_strand_id
1 'polypeptide(L)'
;MLDFHNHLMPAVDDGAVDIDESRAGLQTLQAHGVTGIITTPHLRASLTLRPRDLAGFLGVLDEAWSSLTMLAAAEFPDLRVERGVELMLDVPHPNLDDPRLRLAGTSYVLAEFPSMTVPPHSTLAIRNVRQSGWTPIIAHPERYSNMPANYDLVRDWRDAGAYIQVNSGSLLGYYGPAARRLAWALIEAGYADYLSSDYHSRGKCAVAGCSQRMKNRGGVALHRALTTINPGRAAQGRTVPSGNRVRARFEAVLAANDSLALRVR
;
A
#
# COMPACT_ATOMS: atom_id res chain seq x y z
N MET A 1 -9.35 10.13 1.07
CA MET A 1 -8.20 9.25 1.44
C MET A 1 -7.32 9.06 0.21
N LEU A 2 -6.04 8.71 0.37
CA LEU A 2 -5.17 8.34 -0.76
C LEU A 2 -4.94 6.83 -0.75
N ASP A 3 -5.33 6.14 -1.82
CA ASP A 3 -5.12 4.71 -1.99
C ASP A 3 -3.98 4.43 -2.99
N PHE A 4 -2.84 3.94 -2.50
CA PHE A 4 -1.67 3.71 -3.36
C PHE A 4 -1.44 2.26 -3.76
N HIS A 5 -2.31 1.34 -3.36
CA HIS A 5 -2.21 -0.07 -3.76
C HIS A 5 -3.52 -0.46 -4.42
N ASN A 6 -3.55 -0.49 -5.74
CA ASN A 6 -4.68 -0.89 -6.56
C ASN A 6 -4.21 -1.21 -7.99
N HIS A 7 -4.99 -2.03 -8.69
CA HIS A 7 -4.70 -2.52 -10.03
C HIS A 7 -5.74 -1.95 -11.01
N LEU A 8 -5.84 -0.61 -11.04
CA LEU A 8 -6.73 0.12 -11.94
C LEU A 8 -6.06 0.59 -13.23
N MET A 9 -4.80 0.20 -13.47
CA MET A 9 -4.14 0.46 -14.74
C MET A 9 -4.71 -0.50 -15.80
N PRO A 10 -5.34 -0.02 -16.88
CA PRO A 10 -6.05 -0.89 -17.82
C PRO A 10 -5.07 -1.78 -18.59
N ALA A 11 -5.41 -3.07 -18.71
CA ALA A 11 -4.73 -4.04 -19.57
C ALA A 11 -3.22 -4.26 -19.30
N VAL A 12 -2.75 -4.03 -18.06
CA VAL A 12 -1.33 -4.21 -17.69
C VAL A 12 -1.09 -5.51 -16.91
N ASP A 13 -1.94 -5.83 -15.95
CA ASP A 13 -1.80 -7.00 -15.07
C ASP A 13 -3.15 -7.69 -14.85
N ASP A 14 -3.33 -8.38 -13.73
CA ASP A 14 -4.56 -9.09 -13.40
C ASP A 14 -5.65 -8.19 -12.80
N GLY A 15 -5.45 -6.88 -12.76
CA GLY A 15 -6.44 -5.87 -12.37
C GLY A 15 -7.51 -5.61 -13.43
N ALA A 16 -7.74 -4.32 -13.71
CA ALA A 16 -8.68 -3.87 -14.73
C ALA A 16 -8.27 -4.35 -16.12
N VAL A 17 -9.14 -5.14 -16.77
CA VAL A 17 -8.82 -5.73 -18.09
C VAL A 17 -8.84 -4.69 -19.21
N ASP A 18 -9.60 -3.62 -19.03
CA ASP A 18 -9.76 -2.54 -20.00
C ASP A 18 -10.08 -1.19 -19.31
N ILE A 19 -10.30 -0.16 -20.13
CA ILE A 19 -10.60 1.20 -19.64
C ILE A 19 -11.99 1.30 -19.00
N ASP A 20 -12.95 0.46 -19.37
CA ASP A 20 -14.29 0.46 -18.82
C ASP A 20 -14.31 -0.12 -17.41
N GLU A 21 -13.57 -1.21 -17.18
CA GLU A 21 -13.31 -1.71 -15.84
C GLU A 21 -12.55 -0.70 -15.01
N SER A 22 -11.56 0.00 -15.57
CA SER A 22 -10.85 1.07 -14.86
C SER A 22 -11.82 2.18 -14.41
N ARG A 23 -12.73 2.62 -15.28
CA ARG A 23 -13.80 3.58 -14.95
C ARG A 23 -14.67 3.09 -13.78
N ALA A 24 -15.16 1.86 -13.85
CA ALA A 24 -15.96 1.27 -12.77
C ALA A 24 -15.19 1.22 -11.44
N GLY A 25 -13.89 0.94 -11.50
CA GLY A 25 -12.99 0.94 -10.35
C GLY A 25 -12.83 2.33 -9.72
N LEU A 26 -12.58 3.36 -10.54
CA LEU A 26 -12.50 4.75 -10.09
C LEU A 26 -13.81 5.21 -9.43
N GLN A 27 -14.96 4.91 -10.04
CA GLN A 27 -16.28 5.19 -9.47
C GLN A 27 -16.44 4.53 -8.10
N THR A 28 -16.05 3.25 -8.00
CA THR A 28 -16.15 2.49 -6.74
C THR A 28 -15.26 3.09 -5.65
N LEU A 29 -13.99 3.39 -5.94
CA LEU A 29 -13.09 3.99 -4.95
C LEU A 29 -13.57 5.38 -4.52
N GLN A 30 -14.03 6.21 -5.46
CA GLN A 30 -14.56 7.53 -5.14
C GLN A 30 -15.81 7.45 -4.26
N ALA A 31 -16.75 6.56 -4.58
CA ALA A 31 -17.93 6.28 -3.74
C ALA A 31 -17.55 5.80 -2.33
N HIS A 32 -16.35 5.22 -2.16
CA HIS A 32 -15.80 4.77 -0.88
C HIS A 32 -14.96 5.87 -0.17
N GLY A 33 -14.98 7.11 -0.67
CA GLY A 33 -14.31 8.27 -0.06
C GLY A 33 -12.82 8.38 -0.38
N VAL A 34 -12.35 7.67 -1.41
CA VAL A 34 -11.01 7.87 -1.98
C VAL A 34 -11.01 9.16 -2.80
N THR A 35 -10.02 10.01 -2.54
CA THR A 35 -9.85 11.33 -3.16
C THR A 35 -8.55 11.42 -3.94
N GLY A 36 -7.72 10.38 -3.88
CA GLY A 36 -6.64 10.19 -4.82
C GLY A 36 -6.12 8.77 -4.81
N ILE A 37 -5.48 8.39 -5.90
CA ILE A 37 -4.89 7.06 -6.10
C ILE A 37 -3.46 7.16 -6.59
N ILE A 38 -2.68 6.12 -6.31
CA ILE A 38 -1.49 5.77 -7.08
C ILE A 38 -1.77 4.37 -7.63
N THR A 39 -1.81 4.20 -8.95
CA THR A 39 -1.97 2.85 -9.54
C THR A 39 -0.66 2.09 -9.43
N THR A 40 -0.74 0.81 -9.09
CA THR A 40 0.44 -0.03 -8.84
C THR A 40 0.28 -1.40 -9.50
N PRO A 41 0.24 -1.46 -10.84
CA PRO A 41 0.22 -2.75 -11.52
C PRO A 41 1.47 -3.56 -11.20
N HIS A 42 1.36 -4.88 -11.28
CA HIS A 42 2.47 -5.79 -10.98
C HIS A 42 3.66 -5.62 -11.95
N LEU A 43 4.87 -5.65 -11.39
CA LEU A 43 6.12 -5.74 -12.14
C LEU A 43 7.10 -6.69 -11.46
N ARG A 44 7.65 -7.65 -12.20
CA ARG A 44 8.77 -8.48 -11.70
C ARG A 44 10.06 -7.68 -11.61
N ALA A 45 10.70 -7.69 -10.45
CA ALA A 45 11.99 -7.06 -10.22
C ALA A 45 13.08 -7.54 -11.19
N SER A 46 13.06 -8.82 -11.58
CA SER A 46 13.97 -9.39 -12.59
C SER A 46 13.86 -8.75 -13.97
N LEU A 47 12.71 -8.18 -14.33
CA LEU A 47 12.54 -7.44 -15.58
C LEU A 47 13.39 -6.16 -15.60
N THR A 48 13.60 -5.54 -14.43
CA THR A 48 14.39 -4.30 -14.31
C THR A 48 15.86 -4.46 -14.71
N LEU A 49 16.35 -5.70 -14.72
CA LEU A 49 17.71 -6.05 -15.11
C LEU A 49 17.83 -6.39 -16.60
N ARG A 50 16.73 -6.27 -17.36
CA ARG A 50 16.65 -6.56 -18.80
C ARG A 50 16.20 -5.31 -19.55
N PRO A 51 17.10 -4.39 -19.93
CA PRO A 51 16.73 -3.06 -20.41
C PRO A 51 15.76 -3.04 -21.60
N ARG A 52 15.91 -3.97 -22.54
CA ARG A 52 15.01 -4.09 -23.71
C ARG A 52 13.60 -4.50 -23.30
N ASP A 53 13.48 -5.51 -22.44
CA ASP A 53 12.18 -6.02 -22.02
C ASP A 53 11.49 -5.02 -21.08
N LEU A 54 12.27 -4.37 -20.20
CA LEU A 54 11.80 -3.26 -19.37
C LEU A 54 11.27 -2.11 -20.23
N ALA A 55 11.98 -1.70 -21.29
CA ALA A 55 11.52 -0.66 -22.19
C ALA A 55 10.17 -1.01 -22.86
N GLY A 56 9.98 -2.28 -23.23
CA GLY A 56 8.71 -2.77 -23.76
C GLY A 56 7.57 -2.66 -22.75
N PHE A 57 7.80 -3.11 -21.50
CA PHE A 57 6.81 -2.97 -20.42
C PHE A 57 6.48 -1.52 -20.11
N LEU A 58 7.48 -0.64 -20.08
CA LEU A 58 7.29 0.78 -19.82
C LEU A 58 6.48 1.48 -20.93
N GLY A 59 6.59 1.02 -22.18
CA GLY A 59 5.72 1.46 -23.27
C GLY A 59 4.25 1.12 -23.03
N VAL A 60 3.96 -0.14 -22.67
CA VAL A 60 2.60 -0.57 -22.29
C VAL A 60 2.07 0.24 -21.10
N LEU A 61 2.91 0.48 -20.09
CA LEU A 61 2.56 1.26 -18.92
C LEU A 61 2.26 2.73 -19.27
N ASP A 62 2.99 3.34 -20.21
CA ASP A 62 2.76 4.71 -20.67
C ASP A 62 1.45 4.83 -21.48
N GLU A 63 1.12 3.86 -22.32
CA GLU A 63 -0.15 3.82 -23.07
C GLU A 63 -1.36 3.68 -22.14
N ALA A 64 -1.29 2.74 -21.18
CA ALA A 64 -2.33 2.54 -20.18
C ALA A 64 -2.50 3.77 -19.28
N TRP A 65 -1.39 4.39 -18.88
CA TRP A 65 -1.39 5.63 -18.10
C TRP A 65 -2.04 6.80 -18.84
N SER A 66 -1.71 6.97 -20.12
CA SER A 66 -2.34 8.01 -20.96
C SER A 66 -3.86 7.82 -21.03
N SER A 67 -4.31 6.59 -21.25
CA SER A 67 -5.75 6.25 -21.30
C SER A 67 -6.45 6.53 -19.97
N LEU A 68 -5.87 6.08 -18.86
CA LEU A 68 -6.43 6.28 -17.52
C LEU A 68 -6.48 7.76 -17.12
N THR A 69 -5.46 8.54 -17.45
CA THR A 69 -5.42 9.98 -17.12
C THR A 69 -6.39 10.80 -17.96
N MET A 70 -6.58 10.47 -19.25
CA MET A 70 -7.63 11.08 -20.07
C MET A 70 -9.02 10.79 -19.50
N LEU A 71 -9.29 9.53 -19.12
CA LEU A 71 -10.54 9.15 -18.45
C LEU A 71 -10.73 9.92 -17.14
N ALA A 72 -9.71 9.96 -16.28
CA ALA A 72 -9.76 10.65 -15.00
C ALA A 72 -10.03 12.15 -15.16
N ALA A 73 -9.38 12.80 -16.13
CA ALA A 73 -9.58 14.22 -16.40
C ALA A 73 -11.01 14.52 -16.89
N ALA A 74 -11.59 13.62 -17.69
CA ALA A 74 -12.93 13.80 -18.25
C ALA A 74 -14.06 13.51 -17.25
N GLU A 75 -13.92 12.47 -16.42
CA GLU A 75 -15.01 11.93 -15.61
C GLU A 75 -14.79 12.06 -14.09
N PHE A 76 -13.55 12.28 -13.64
CA PHE A 76 -13.18 12.32 -12.21
C PHE A 76 -12.28 13.52 -11.88
N PRO A 77 -12.68 14.77 -12.19
CA PRO A 77 -11.79 15.95 -12.11
C PRO A 77 -11.25 16.25 -10.70
N ASP A 78 -11.96 15.81 -9.65
CA ASP A 78 -11.54 15.99 -8.26
C ASP A 78 -10.65 14.85 -7.72
N LEU A 79 -10.44 13.78 -8.51
CA LEU A 79 -9.63 12.65 -8.12
C LEU A 79 -8.18 12.89 -8.52
N ARG A 80 -7.27 12.95 -7.53
CA ARG A 80 -5.83 12.95 -7.83
C ARG A 80 -5.42 11.57 -8.33
N VAL A 81 -4.84 11.49 -9.51
CA VAL A 81 -4.35 10.22 -10.08
C VAL A 81 -2.84 10.31 -10.28
N GLU A 82 -2.12 9.32 -9.76
CA GLU A 82 -0.67 9.12 -9.90
C GLU A 82 -0.39 7.68 -10.30
N ARG A 83 0.87 7.36 -10.64
CA ARG A 83 1.31 6.00 -10.99
C ARG A 83 2.53 5.54 -10.21
N GLY A 84 2.70 4.22 -10.19
CA GLY A 84 3.86 3.48 -9.72
C GLY A 84 3.72 2.03 -10.19
N VAL A 85 4.31 1.10 -9.45
CA VAL A 85 4.15 -0.35 -9.66
C VAL A 85 4.14 -1.05 -8.31
N GLU A 86 3.53 -2.24 -8.25
CA GLU A 86 3.82 -3.21 -7.19
C GLU A 86 4.97 -4.10 -7.67
N LEU A 87 6.13 -3.94 -7.05
CA LEU A 87 7.33 -4.65 -7.44
C LEU A 87 7.38 -6.03 -6.78
N MET A 88 7.16 -7.08 -7.57
CA MET A 88 7.42 -8.45 -7.16
C MET A 88 8.93 -8.66 -7.00
N LEU A 89 9.42 -8.70 -5.76
CA LEU A 89 10.84 -8.73 -5.41
C LEU A 89 11.43 -10.14 -5.56
N ASP A 90 11.54 -10.61 -6.81
CA ASP A 90 12.07 -11.92 -7.20
C ASP A 90 13.60 -11.96 -7.38
N VAL A 91 14.27 -10.80 -7.24
CA VAL A 91 15.74 -10.67 -7.25
C VAL A 91 16.21 -9.72 -6.13
N PRO A 92 17.42 -9.94 -5.57
CA PRO A 92 17.89 -9.17 -4.41
C PRO A 92 18.35 -7.74 -4.72
N HIS A 93 18.61 -7.40 -5.99
CA HIS A 93 19.15 -6.09 -6.41
C HIS A 93 18.42 -5.58 -7.67
N PRO A 94 17.14 -5.17 -7.59
CA PRO A 94 16.45 -4.54 -8.71
C PRO A 94 17.09 -3.20 -9.09
N ASN A 95 17.04 -2.85 -10.38
CA ASN A 95 17.33 -1.48 -10.82
C ASN A 95 16.03 -0.66 -10.78
N LEU A 96 16.00 0.38 -9.94
CA LEU A 96 14.81 1.22 -9.74
C LEU A 96 15.09 2.69 -10.06
N ASP A 97 16.07 2.96 -10.92
CA ASP A 97 16.48 4.32 -11.30
C ASP A 97 15.37 5.05 -12.08
N ASP A 98 14.62 4.33 -12.90
CA ASP A 98 13.48 4.89 -13.63
C ASP A 98 12.35 5.26 -12.66
N PRO A 99 11.93 6.54 -12.60
CA PRO A 99 10.91 7.00 -11.67
C PRO A 99 9.54 6.32 -11.85
N ARG A 100 9.24 5.78 -13.03
CA ARG A 100 7.96 5.06 -13.28
C ARG A 100 7.82 3.82 -12.41
N LEU A 101 8.92 3.27 -11.90
CA LEU A 101 8.96 2.08 -11.06
C LEU A 101 8.72 2.38 -9.57
N ARG A 102 8.43 3.63 -9.22
CA ARG A 102 8.32 4.11 -7.84
C ARG A 102 7.01 4.87 -7.65
N LEU A 103 6.48 4.87 -6.43
CA LEU A 103 5.21 5.51 -6.10
C LEU A 103 5.29 7.02 -6.37
N ALA A 104 4.49 7.51 -7.32
CA ALA A 104 4.47 8.90 -7.77
C ALA A 104 5.86 9.44 -8.14
N GLY A 105 6.76 8.59 -8.67
CA GLY A 105 8.14 8.97 -9.03
C GLY A 105 9.08 9.23 -7.85
N THR A 106 8.59 9.09 -6.62
CA THR A 106 9.33 9.40 -5.39
C THR A 106 10.35 8.32 -5.02
N SER A 107 10.97 8.40 -3.84
CA SER A 107 11.86 7.33 -3.36
C SER A 107 11.12 6.09 -2.86
N TYR A 108 9.79 6.09 -2.78
CA TYR A 108 9.02 4.98 -2.20
C TYR A 108 8.70 3.90 -3.24
N VAL A 109 8.91 2.64 -2.86
CA VAL A 109 8.72 1.47 -3.72
C VAL A 109 7.77 0.52 -3.02
N LEU A 110 6.61 0.25 -3.59
CA LEU A 110 5.73 -0.82 -3.12
C LEU A 110 6.31 -2.14 -3.60
N ALA A 111 6.51 -3.09 -2.69
CA ALA A 111 7.10 -4.38 -3.02
C ALA A 111 6.35 -5.53 -2.35
N GLU A 112 6.22 -6.63 -3.08
CA GLU A 112 5.68 -7.89 -2.60
C GLU A 112 6.66 -9.05 -2.82
N PHE A 113 6.39 -10.20 -2.21
CA PHE A 113 7.17 -11.41 -2.41
C PHE A 113 6.45 -12.45 -3.29
N PRO A 114 7.21 -13.21 -4.11
CA PRO A 114 6.65 -14.24 -5.00
C PRO A 114 5.71 -15.23 -4.31
N SER A 115 4.63 -15.57 -5.03
CA SER A 115 3.71 -16.66 -4.68
C SER A 115 3.09 -16.54 -3.28
N MET A 116 2.88 -15.30 -2.80
CA MET A 116 2.39 -15.04 -1.44
C MET A 116 3.19 -15.79 -0.36
N THR A 117 4.50 -15.90 -0.58
CA THR A 117 5.42 -16.63 0.31
C THR A 117 6.68 -15.80 0.52
N VAL A 118 7.02 -15.57 1.78
CA VAL A 118 8.24 -14.85 2.13
C VAL A 118 9.46 -15.71 1.82
N PRO A 119 10.41 -15.25 0.98
CA PRO A 119 11.62 -16.01 0.69
C PRO A 119 12.59 -15.98 1.89
N PRO A 120 13.50 -16.96 1.98
CA PRO A 120 14.67 -16.84 2.84
C PRO A 120 15.41 -15.53 2.56
N HIS A 121 15.97 -14.92 3.60
CA HIS A 121 16.74 -13.68 3.48
C HIS A 121 15.94 -12.47 2.94
N SER A 122 14.61 -12.46 3.06
CA SER A 122 13.77 -11.30 2.71
C SER A 122 14.27 -9.98 3.31
N THR A 123 14.75 -10.00 4.56
CA THR A 123 15.35 -8.84 5.22
C THR A 123 16.60 -8.32 4.50
N LEU A 124 17.43 -9.19 3.92
CA LEU A 124 18.60 -8.77 3.14
C LEU A 124 18.17 -8.08 1.85
N ALA A 125 17.19 -8.63 1.13
CA ALA A 125 16.65 -7.99 -0.08
C ALA A 125 16.10 -6.59 0.21
N ILE A 126 15.41 -6.42 1.34
CA ILE A 126 14.94 -5.11 1.81
C ILE A 126 16.08 -4.15 2.09
N ARG A 127 17.14 -4.60 2.78
CA ARG A 127 18.34 -3.78 3.02
C ARG A 127 18.99 -3.36 1.72
N ASN A 128 19.05 -4.24 0.72
CA ASN A 128 19.63 -3.90 -0.58
C ASN A 128 18.83 -2.78 -1.27
N VAL A 129 17.49 -2.88 -1.30
CA VAL A 129 16.63 -1.81 -1.83
C VAL A 129 16.87 -0.50 -1.08
N ARG A 130 17.04 -0.56 0.25
CA ARG A 130 17.39 0.60 1.07
C ARG A 130 18.76 1.20 0.76
N GLN A 131 19.78 0.37 0.62
CA GLN A 131 21.15 0.80 0.33
C GLN A 131 21.27 1.43 -1.06
N SER A 132 20.42 1.03 -2.01
CA SER A 132 20.28 1.69 -3.32
C SER A 132 19.58 3.05 -3.28
N GLY A 133 19.24 3.58 -2.10
CA GLY A 133 18.61 4.90 -1.93
C GLY A 133 17.08 4.91 -1.99
N TRP A 134 16.45 3.75 -2.14
CA TRP A 134 14.99 3.62 -2.21
C TRP A 134 14.37 3.34 -0.85
N THR A 135 13.04 3.44 -0.75
CA THR A 135 12.26 3.24 0.46
C THR A 135 11.22 2.14 0.25
N PRO A 136 11.50 0.89 0.65
CA PRO A 136 10.57 -0.20 0.46
C PRO A 136 9.36 -0.04 1.38
N ILE A 137 8.18 -0.30 0.82
CA ILE A 137 6.92 -0.53 1.50
C ILE A 137 6.55 -1.98 1.20
N ILE A 138 6.53 -2.84 2.21
CA ILE A 138 6.13 -4.24 2.02
C ILE A 138 4.62 -4.31 1.98
N ALA A 139 4.11 -4.79 0.85
CA ALA A 139 2.71 -5.02 0.60
C ALA A 139 2.20 -6.20 1.43
N HIS A 140 1.01 -6.00 2.00
CA HIS A 140 0.12 -6.98 2.60
C HIS A 140 0.79 -8.17 3.32
N PRO A 141 1.73 -7.94 4.26
CA PRO A 141 2.46 -9.04 4.89
C PRO A 141 1.56 -9.99 5.68
N GLU A 142 0.37 -9.55 6.07
CA GLU A 142 -0.63 -10.41 6.69
C GLU A 142 -1.16 -11.53 5.76
N ARG A 143 -0.94 -11.42 4.45
CA ARG A 143 -1.42 -12.38 3.46
C ARG A 143 -0.38 -13.46 3.12
N TYR A 144 0.88 -13.31 3.53
CA TYR A 144 1.89 -14.34 3.26
C TYR A 144 1.60 -15.63 4.02
N SER A 145 1.63 -16.74 3.31
CA SER A 145 1.24 -18.06 3.83
C SER A 145 2.15 -18.58 4.95
N ASN A 146 3.43 -18.21 4.91
CA ASN A 146 4.46 -18.60 5.85
C ASN A 146 4.81 -17.50 6.87
N MET A 147 3.95 -16.50 7.03
CA MET A 147 4.21 -15.41 7.96
C MET A 147 4.09 -15.88 9.42
N PRO A 148 5.13 -15.71 10.26
CA PRO A 148 5.07 -16.14 11.64
C PRO A 148 4.07 -15.28 12.43
N ALA A 149 3.33 -15.93 13.34
CA ALA A 149 2.28 -15.27 14.13
C ALA A 149 2.82 -14.17 15.08
N ASN A 150 4.10 -14.24 15.44
CA ASN A 150 4.75 -13.31 16.38
C ASN A 150 5.32 -12.06 15.71
N TYR A 151 5.10 -11.87 14.39
CA TYR A 151 5.50 -10.70 13.60
C TYR A 151 6.97 -10.24 13.74
N ASP A 152 7.87 -11.10 14.26
CA ASP A 152 9.30 -10.79 14.42
C ASP A 152 9.94 -10.41 13.08
N LEU A 153 9.53 -11.11 12.02
CA LEU A 153 10.02 -10.82 10.67
C LEU A 153 9.60 -9.43 10.17
N VAL A 154 8.42 -8.94 10.58
CA VAL A 154 8.02 -7.56 10.28
C VAL A 154 8.92 -6.56 11.01
N ARG A 155 9.30 -6.84 12.25
CA ARG A 155 10.25 -6.00 13.00
C ARG A 155 11.59 -5.95 12.26
N ASP A 156 12.11 -7.10 11.84
CA ASP A 156 13.38 -7.17 11.11
C ASP A 156 13.34 -6.37 9.79
N TRP A 157 12.21 -6.40 9.07
CA TRP A 157 12.02 -5.60 7.86
C TRP A 157 12.00 -4.10 8.14
N ARG A 158 11.37 -3.67 9.23
CA ARG A 158 11.37 -2.26 9.63
C ARG A 158 12.71 -1.78 10.11
N ASP A 159 13.45 -2.62 10.84
CA ASP A 159 14.83 -2.34 11.26
C ASP A 159 15.76 -2.26 10.03
N ALA A 160 15.47 -3.04 8.99
CA ALA A 160 16.08 -2.91 7.67
C ALA A 160 15.61 -1.68 6.88
N GLY A 161 14.69 -0.88 7.41
CA GLY A 161 14.23 0.40 6.88
C GLY A 161 12.92 0.35 6.08
N ALA A 162 12.23 -0.79 6.00
CA ALA A 162 10.94 -0.87 5.31
C ALA A 162 9.80 -0.24 6.11
N TYR A 163 8.78 0.18 5.37
CA TYR A 163 7.45 0.44 5.92
C TYR A 163 6.51 -0.71 5.59
N ILE A 164 5.38 -0.77 6.28
CA ILE A 164 4.40 -1.85 6.14
C ILE A 164 3.05 -1.31 5.66
N GLN A 165 2.52 -1.89 4.60
CA GLN A 165 1.16 -1.63 4.12
C GLN A 165 0.27 -2.85 4.38
N VAL A 166 -0.86 -2.64 5.05
CA VAL A 166 -1.88 -3.67 5.30
C VAL A 166 -3.06 -3.47 4.35
N ASN A 167 -3.67 -4.56 3.87
CA ASN A 167 -4.84 -4.49 3.00
C ASN A 167 -6.11 -4.21 3.79
N SER A 168 -6.95 -3.31 3.27
CA SER A 168 -8.24 -2.99 3.86
C SER A 168 -9.18 -4.19 3.93
N GLY A 169 -9.14 -5.09 2.94
CA GLY A 169 -9.90 -6.34 2.91
C GLY A 169 -9.50 -7.32 4.01
N SER A 170 -8.23 -7.32 4.44
CA SER A 170 -7.73 -8.18 5.51
C SER A 170 -8.45 -7.89 6.84
N LEU A 171 -8.71 -6.61 7.15
CA LEU A 171 -9.38 -6.21 8.39
C LEU A 171 -10.84 -6.71 8.45
N LEU A 172 -11.47 -6.88 7.30
CA LEU A 172 -12.82 -7.42 7.15
C LEU A 172 -12.84 -8.95 7.02
N GLY A 173 -11.69 -9.57 6.82
CA GLY A 173 -11.53 -11.02 6.71
C GLY A 173 -11.71 -11.59 5.32
N TYR A 174 -11.54 -10.77 4.26
CA TYR A 174 -11.70 -11.23 2.87
C TYR A 174 -10.65 -12.28 2.48
N TYR A 175 -9.47 -12.25 3.13
CA TYR A 175 -8.38 -13.21 2.91
C TYR A 175 -8.28 -14.26 4.03
N GLY A 176 -9.39 -14.52 4.73
CA GLY A 176 -9.47 -15.55 5.76
C GLY A 176 -9.07 -15.10 7.17
N PRO A 177 -9.27 -15.97 8.18
CA PRO A 177 -9.14 -15.62 9.58
C PRO A 177 -7.70 -15.37 10.03
N ALA A 178 -6.71 -16.03 9.41
CA ALA A 178 -5.30 -15.83 9.71
C ALA A 178 -4.84 -14.42 9.31
N ALA A 179 -5.07 -14.03 8.06
CA ALA A 179 -4.77 -12.68 7.56
C ALA A 179 -5.49 -11.61 8.37
N ARG A 180 -6.77 -11.82 8.73
CA ARG A 180 -7.50 -10.88 9.59
C ARG A 180 -6.84 -10.68 10.95
N ARG A 181 -6.45 -11.78 11.62
CA ARG A 181 -5.81 -11.70 12.94
C ARG A 181 -4.48 -10.96 12.85
N LEU A 182 -3.64 -11.31 11.88
CA LEU A 182 -2.34 -10.70 11.71
C LEU A 182 -2.46 -9.21 11.31
N ALA A 183 -3.37 -8.85 10.42
CA ALA A 183 -3.63 -7.44 10.07
C ALA A 183 -3.96 -6.58 11.29
N TRP A 184 -4.87 -7.04 12.16
CA TRP A 184 -5.20 -6.33 13.39
C TRP A 184 -4.01 -6.29 14.35
N ALA A 185 -3.27 -7.39 14.51
CA ALA A 185 -2.08 -7.43 15.36
C ALA A 185 -1.00 -6.43 14.89
N LEU A 186 -0.75 -6.31 13.58
CA LEU A 186 0.20 -5.35 13.03
C LEU A 186 -0.21 -3.89 13.28
N ILE A 187 -1.51 -3.60 13.18
CA ILE A 187 -2.06 -2.27 13.45
C ILE A 187 -1.97 -1.94 14.95
N GLU A 188 -2.42 -2.86 15.82
CA GLU A 188 -2.44 -2.68 17.28
C GLU A 188 -1.03 -2.57 17.87
N ALA A 189 -0.07 -3.30 17.32
CA ALA A 189 1.32 -3.23 17.73
C ALA A 189 2.07 -1.98 17.21
N GLY A 190 1.49 -1.22 16.26
CA GLY A 190 2.13 -0.04 15.66
C GLY A 190 3.14 -0.36 14.55
N TYR A 191 3.03 -1.55 13.95
CA TYR A 191 3.86 -1.99 12.83
C TYR A 191 3.31 -1.56 11.47
N ALA A 192 1.98 -1.43 11.32
CA ALA A 192 1.38 -0.92 10.10
C ALA A 192 1.63 0.59 9.93
N ASP A 193 2.15 0.98 8.77
CA ASP A 193 2.40 2.39 8.41
C ASP A 193 1.37 2.91 7.39
N TYR A 194 0.75 2.01 6.63
CA TYR A 194 -0.25 2.31 5.61
C TYR A 194 -1.41 1.31 5.59
N LEU A 195 -2.54 1.78 5.07
CA LEU A 195 -3.71 0.97 4.79
C LEU A 195 -4.24 1.32 3.40
N SER A 196 -4.19 0.35 2.48
CA SER A 196 -4.56 0.51 1.07
C SER A 196 -5.52 -0.59 0.63
N SER A 197 -6.11 -0.45 -0.56
CA SER A 197 -7.22 -1.31 -0.98
C SER A 197 -6.78 -2.66 -1.51
N ASP A 198 -5.70 -2.69 -2.29
CA ASP A 198 -5.31 -3.81 -3.17
C ASP A 198 -6.49 -4.21 -4.08
N TYR A 199 -7.18 -3.19 -4.61
CA TYR A 199 -8.41 -3.37 -5.38
C TYR A 199 -8.11 -3.60 -6.86
N HIS A 200 -8.64 -4.70 -7.39
CA HIS A 200 -8.42 -5.18 -8.75
C HIS A 200 -9.57 -4.85 -9.71
N SER A 201 -10.30 -3.77 -9.46
CA SER A 201 -11.52 -3.38 -10.19
C SER A 201 -12.67 -4.40 -10.20
N ARG A 202 -12.60 -5.43 -9.35
CA ARG A 202 -13.59 -6.50 -9.28
C ARG A 202 -13.86 -6.94 -7.86
N GLY A 203 -15.03 -7.53 -7.67
CA GLY A 203 -15.51 -7.94 -6.35
C GLY A 203 -15.77 -6.75 -5.43
N LYS A 204 -15.86 -7.04 -4.13
CA LYS A 204 -16.28 -6.05 -3.13
C LYS A 204 -15.10 -5.19 -2.69
N CYS A 205 -15.16 -3.88 -2.95
CA CYS A 205 -14.20 -2.93 -2.40
C CYS A 205 -14.35 -2.83 -0.87
N ALA A 206 -13.24 -3.01 -0.13
CA ALA A 206 -13.25 -3.04 1.33
C ALA A 206 -13.07 -1.66 1.99
N VAL A 207 -12.71 -0.62 1.22
CA VAL A 207 -12.22 0.67 1.74
C VAL A 207 -13.19 1.33 2.73
N ALA A 208 -14.46 1.53 2.37
CA ALA A 208 -15.46 2.17 3.23
C ALA A 208 -15.78 1.31 4.47
N GLY A 209 -15.97 0.00 4.28
CA GLY A 209 -16.26 -0.92 5.39
C GLY A 209 -15.12 -1.01 6.40
N CYS A 210 -13.88 -1.05 5.92
CA CYS A 210 -12.68 -1.03 6.74
C CYS A 210 -12.55 0.30 7.50
N SER A 211 -12.79 1.42 6.82
CA SER A 211 -12.81 2.76 7.44
C SER A 211 -13.82 2.84 8.58
N GLN A 212 -15.05 2.36 8.37
CA GLN A 212 -16.07 2.32 9.42
C GLN A 212 -15.65 1.42 10.59
N ARG A 213 -15.07 0.24 10.30
CA ARG A 213 -14.62 -0.71 11.32
C ARG A 213 -13.53 -0.12 12.22
N MET A 214 -12.55 0.58 11.64
CA MET A 214 -11.51 1.25 12.42
C MET A 214 -12.07 2.40 13.27
N LYS A 215 -12.95 3.23 12.72
CA LYS A 215 -13.58 4.35 13.44
C LYS A 215 -14.43 3.85 14.62
N ASN A 216 -15.19 2.77 14.44
CA ASN A 216 -15.99 2.16 15.51
C ASN A 216 -15.15 1.61 16.67
N ARG A 217 -13.86 1.36 16.46
CA ARG A 217 -12.90 0.95 17.49
C ARG A 217 -12.16 2.14 18.13
N GLY A 218 -12.65 3.36 17.94
CA GLY A 218 -11.99 4.59 18.41
C GLY A 218 -10.75 4.98 17.60
N GLY A 219 -10.43 4.26 16.52
CA GLY A 219 -9.21 4.41 15.74
C GLY A 219 -9.22 5.56 14.71
N VAL A 220 -9.96 6.65 14.95
CA VAL A 220 -10.13 7.73 13.95
C VAL A 220 -8.79 8.38 13.56
N ALA A 221 -7.96 8.72 14.55
CA ALA A 221 -6.65 9.34 14.31
C ALA A 221 -5.70 8.37 13.58
N LEU A 222 -5.70 7.09 13.98
CA LEU A 222 -4.88 6.05 13.36
C LEU A 222 -5.32 5.78 11.93
N HIS A 223 -6.63 5.63 11.68
CA HIS A 223 -7.20 5.51 10.34
C HIS A 223 -6.76 6.65 9.43
N ARG A 224 -6.85 7.90 9.91
CA ARG A 224 -6.37 9.07 9.16
C ARG A 224 -4.86 9.03 8.90
N ALA A 225 -4.07 8.56 9.87
CA ALA A 225 -2.63 8.40 9.69
C ALA A 225 -2.30 7.41 8.56
N LEU A 226 -2.90 6.21 8.61
CA LEU A 226 -2.64 5.11 7.67
C LEU A 226 -3.20 5.34 6.26
N THR A 227 -4.30 6.09 6.11
CA THR A 227 -5.03 6.25 4.83
C THR A 227 -4.91 7.62 4.18
N THR A 228 -4.36 8.62 4.89
CA THR A 228 -4.32 10.01 4.40
C THR A 228 -2.97 10.66 4.65
N ILE A 229 -2.50 10.70 5.91
CA ILE A 229 -1.29 11.46 6.25
C ILE A 229 -0.04 10.77 5.73
N ASN A 230 0.16 9.49 6.05
CA ASN A 230 1.34 8.75 5.62
C ASN A 230 1.34 8.54 4.10
N PRO A 231 0.25 8.07 3.46
CA PRO A 231 0.17 8.01 1.99
C PRO A 231 0.47 9.35 1.31
N GLY A 232 -0.09 10.45 1.82
CA GLY A 232 0.14 11.78 1.27
C GLY A 232 1.61 12.24 1.37
N ARG A 233 2.32 11.86 2.43
CA ARG A 233 3.77 12.11 2.56
C ARG A 233 4.57 11.27 1.57
N ALA A 234 4.26 9.98 1.45
CA ALA A 234 4.92 9.10 0.49
C ALA A 234 4.77 9.64 -0.95
N ALA A 235 3.56 10.02 -1.33
CA ALA A 235 3.24 10.63 -2.63
C ALA A 235 3.86 12.01 -2.88
N GLN A 236 4.51 12.61 -1.87
CA GLN A 236 5.24 13.88 -1.95
C GLN A 236 6.75 13.69 -1.74
N GLY A 237 7.23 12.45 -1.63
CA GLY A 237 8.63 12.15 -1.34
C GLY A 237 9.08 12.57 0.06
N ARG A 238 8.14 12.82 0.98
CA ARG A 238 8.44 13.24 2.35
C ARG A 238 8.61 12.04 3.26
N THR A 239 9.52 12.12 4.22
CA THR A 239 9.74 11.07 5.22
C THR A 239 8.47 10.82 6.05
N VAL A 240 8.10 9.54 6.19
CA VAL A 240 7.06 9.09 7.11
C VAL A 240 7.71 8.75 8.47
N PRO A 241 7.30 9.35 9.59
CA PRO A 241 7.79 8.98 10.91
C PRO A 241 7.51 7.52 11.20
N SER A 242 8.48 6.79 11.75
CA SER A 242 8.31 5.38 12.11
C SER A 242 7.19 5.18 13.14
N GLY A 243 6.47 4.06 13.03
CA GLY A 243 5.26 3.76 13.81
C GLY A 243 5.43 3.75 15.34
N ASN A 244 6.64 3.56 15.87
CA ASN A 244 6.89 3.72 17.32
C ASN A 244 6.57 5.14 17.81
N ARG A 245 6.78 6.17 16.97
CA ARG A 245 6.40 7.56 17.29
C ARG A 245 4.91 7.84 17.05
N VAL A 246 4.26 7.06 16.18
CA VAL A 246 2.81 7.13 15.96
C VAL A 246 2.07 6.51 17.16
N ARG A 247 2.58 5.39 17.69
CA ARG A 247 2.07 4.75 18.91
C ARG A 247 2.25 5.61 20.16
N ALA A 248 3.41 6.24 20.37
CA ALA A 248 3.61 7.15 21.50
C ALA A 248 2.66 8.37 21.45
N ARG A 249 2.38 8.91 20.26
CA ARG A 249 1.34 9.94 20.07
C ARG A 249 -0.09 9.40 20.27
N PHE A 250 -0.32 8.12 19.98
CA PHE A 250 -1.61 7.45 20.09
C PHE A 250 -1.96 7.09 21.54
N GLU A 251 -1.01 6.54 22.30
CA GLU A 251 -1.15 6.29 23.74
C GLU A 251 -1.41 7.59 24.50
N ALA A 252 -0.77 8.71 24.11
CA ALA A 252 -1.05 10.03 24.67
C ALA A 252 -2.49 10.54 24.37
N VAL A 253 -3.02 10.25 23.17
CA VAL A 253 -4.40 10.64 22.78
C VAL A 253 -5.46 9.75 23.43
N LEU A 254 -5.21 8.44 23.57
CA LEU A 254 -6.10 7.53 24.29
C LEU A 254 -6.11 7.82 25.79
N ALA A 255 -4.95 8.04 26.42
CA ALA A 255 -4.85 8.39 27.83
C ALA A 255 -5.51 9.75 28.17
N ALA A 256 -5.46 10.71 27.24
CA ALA A 256 -6.17 11.99 27.39
C ALA A 256 -7.70 11.81 27.42
N ASN A 257 -8.25 10.86 26.66
CA ASN A 257 -9.70 10.59 26.65
C ASN A 257 -10.18 9.78 27.86
N ASP A 258 -9.38 8.86 28.38
CA ASP A 258 -9.72 8.13 29.62
C ASP A 258 -9.68 9.05 30.86
N SER A 259 -8.78 10.03 30.89
CA SER A 259 -8.71 11.03 31.98
C SER A 259 -9.86 12.05 31.96
N LEU A 260 -10.51 12.26 30.81
CA LEU A 260 -11.73 13.05 30.67
C LEU A 260 -12.98 12.26 31.09
N ALA A 261 -13.02 10.95 30.86
CA ALA A 261 -14.12 10.07 31.30
C ALA A 261 -14.15 9.84 32.83
N LEU A 262 -12.99 9.95 33.51
CA LEU A 262 -12.88 9.84 34.97
C LEU A 262 -13.15 11.16 35.72
N ARG A 263 -13.33 12.29 35.03
CA ARG A 263 -13.63 13.61 35.63
C ARG A 263 -15.10 14.03 35.52
N VAL A 264 -15.96 13.14 34.98
CA VAL A 264 -17.42 13.36 34.83
C VAL A 264 -18.20 12.27 35.59
N ARG A 265 -17.68 11.82 36.74
CA ARG A 265 -18.43 11.01 37.70
C ARG A 265 -18.37 11.64 39.07
#